data_AF-A0A848UYS5-F1
#
_entry.id   AF-A0A848UYS5-F1
#
_cell.length_a   1.000
_cell.length_b   1.000
_cell.length_c   1.000
_cell.angle_alpha   90.00
_cell.angle_beta   90.00
_cell.angle_gamma   90.00
#
_symmetry.space_group_name_H-M   'P 1'
#
loop_
_entity.id
_entity.type
_entity.pdbx_description
1 polymer ?
#
loop_
_entity_poly.entity_id
_entity_poly.type
_entity_poly.pdbx_seq_one_letter_code
_entity_poly.pdbx_strand_id
1 'polypeptide(L)'
;MSTELKERSWFNSIWFGIAAGLVGLVIGFFVLGIVWGLLNNTGLDYWINTVFLDAPMYRINVLTGSALINIGAFFYLYPKGYQEFCKGILAVMMILVIVMVILFME
;
A
#
# COMPACT_ATOMS: atom_id res chain seq x y z
N MET A 1 24.59 -1.87 -27.38
CA MET A 1 24.20 -0.95 -28.46
C MET A 1 22.72 -1.19 -28.75
N SER A 2 21.78 -0.79 -27.87
CA SER A 2 21.19 0.55 -27.82
C SER A 2 20.40 0.89 -26.53
N THR A 3 20.78 0.39 -25.34
CA THR A 3 20.08 0.74 -24.07
C THR A 3 20.88 1.70 -23.19
N GLU A 4 21.84 2.39 -23.78
CA GLU A 4 22.33 3.64 -23.21
C GLU A 4 21.23 4.70 -23.37
N LEU A 5 21.01 5.49 -22.32
CA LEU A 5 19.95 6.48 -22.17
C LEU A 5 18.57 5.90 -21.84
N LYS A 6 18.50 4.97 -20.88
CA LYS A 6 17.29 4.88 -20.07
C LYS A 6 17.18 6.17 -19.27
N GLU A 7 16.46 7.12 -19.86
CA GLU A 7 16.07 8.41 -19.34
C GLU A 7 16.03 8.36 -17.81
N ARG A 8 16.88 9.16 -17.17
CA ARG A 8 16.92 9.35 -15.72
C ARG A 8 15.61 10.04 -15.33
N SER A 9 14.51 9.31 -15.37
CA SER A 9 13.20 9.76 -14.95
C SER A 9 13.37 10.19 -13.51
N TRP A 10 13.11 11.47 -13.26
CA TRP A 10 13.27 12.10 -11.95
C TRP A 10 12.44 11.37 -10.87
N PHE A 11 11.42 10.62 -11.30
CA PHE A 11 10.55 9.80 -10.47
C PHE A 11 11.15 8.45 -10.04
N ASN A 12 12.26 7.99 -10.64
CA ASN A 12 12.92 6.73 -10.24
C ASN A 12 13.86 6.94 -9.05
N SER A 13 13.30 7.36 -7.91
CA SER A 13 14.00 7.51 -6.64
C SER A 13 13.37 6.62 -5.59
N ILE A 14 14.21 6.08 -4.70
CA ILE A 14 13.75 5.32 -3.52
C ILE A 14 12.74 6.15 -2.71
N TRP A 15 12.99 7.46 -2.53
CA TRP A 15 12.11 8.34 -1.78
C TRP A 15 10.72 8.50 -2.42
N PHE A 16 10.65 8.58 -3.75
CA PHE A 16 9.37 8.57 -4.46
C PHE A 16 8.66 7.22 -4.31
N GLY A 17 9.42 6.12 -4.32
CA GLY A 17 8.90 4.78 -4.05
C GLY A 17 8.30 4.64 -2.64
N ILE A 18 8.97 5.20 -1.62
CA ILE A 18 8.47 5.22 -0.24
C ILE A 18 7.19 6.05 -0.16
N ALA A 19 7.19 7.28 -0.70
CA ALA A 19 6.02 8.13 -0.71
C ALA A 19 4.83 7.44 -1.40
N ALA A 20 5.08 6.82 -2.56
CA ALA A 20 4.07 6.07 -3.29
C ALA A 20 3.56 4.84 -2.52
N GLY A 21 4.45 4.12 -1.83
CA GLY A 21 4.06 2.99 -1.00
C GLY A 21 3.15 3.40 0.16
N LEU A 22 3.43 4.53 0.82
CA LEU A 22 2.57 5.06 1.89
C LEU A 22 1.22 5.53 1.33
N VAL A 23 1.23 6.28 0.23
CA VAL A 23 0.01 6.74 -0.46
C VAL A 23 -0.82 5.55 -0.92
N GLY A 24 -0.18 4.50 -1.44
CA GLY A 24 -0.86 3.28 -1.88
C GLY A 24 -1.58 2.56 -0.74
N LEU A 25 -1.03 2.55 0.47
CA LEU A 25 -1.71 2.01 1.65
C LEU A 25 -2.93 2.85 2.04
N VAL A 26 -2.80 4.18 2.03
CA VAL A 26 -3.93 5.07 2.33
C VAL A 26 -5.04 4.90 1.30
N ILE A 27 -4.69 4.86 0.01
CA ILE A 27 -5.65 4.62 -1.07
C ILE A 27 -6.29 3.24 -0.89
N GLY A 28 -5.51 2.20 -0.65
CA GLY A 28 -6.01 0.84 -0.43
C GLY A 28 -7.01 0.78 0.73
N PHE A 29 -6.72 1.47 1.83
CA PHE A 29 -7.60 1.55 2.98
C PHE A 29 -8.96 2.17 2.65
N PHE A 30 -8.97 3.30 1.94
CA PHE A 30 -10.21 3.97 1.55
C PHE A 30 -10.98 3.21 0.48
N VAL A 31 -10.29 2.61 -0.50
CA VAL A 31 -10.92 1.76 -1.52
C VAL A 31 -11.63 0.59 -0.86
N LEU A 32 -10.97 -0.10 0.08
CA LEU A 32 -11.60 -1.18 0.84
C LEU A 32 -12.78 -0.69 1.67
N GLY A 33 -12.67 0.48 2.32
CA GLY A 33 -13.76 1.06 3.08
C GLY A 33 -14.99 1.42 2.25
N ILE A 34 -14.77 1.95 1.04
CA ILE A 34 -15.86 2.24 0.08
C ILE A 34 -16.50 0.94 -0.37
N VAL A 35 -15.71 -0.07 -0.77
CA VAL A 35 -16.23 -1.37 -1.18
C VAL A 35 -17.02 -2.03 -0.05
N TRP A 36 -16.50 -1.99 1.18
CA TRP A 36 -17.18 -2.49 2.36
C TRP A 36 -18.49 -1.76 2.63
N GLY A 37 -18.47 -0.44 2.54
CA GLY A 37 -19.65 0.41 2.71
C GLY A 37 -20.75 0.09 1.70
N LEU A 38 -20.38 -0.10 0.43
CA LEU A 38 -21.31 -0.49 -0.64
C LEU A 38 -21.92 -1.88 -0.40
N LEU A 39 -21.13 -2.85 0.08
CA LEU A 39 -21.61 -4.21 0.31
C LEU A 39 -22.47 -4.35 1.56
N ASN A 40 -22.21 -3.54 2.60
CA ASN A 40 -22.88 -3.65 3.90
C ASN A 40 -23.87 -2.50 4.18
N ASN A 41 -24.09 -1.59 3.22
CA ASN A 41 -24.86 -0.35 3.41
C ASN A 41 -24.40 0.45 4.64
N THR A 42 -23.08 0.55 4.85
CA THR A 42 -22.46 1.29 5.96
C THR A 42 -21.66 2.48 5.45
N GLY A 43 -21.47 3.49 6.31
CA GLY A 43 -20.65 4.65 5.99
C GLY A 43 -19.15 4.45 6.26
N LEU A 44 -18.33 5.37 5.76
CA LEU A 44 -16.89 5.40 6.06
C LEU A 44 -16.58 5.57 7.55
N ASP A 45 -17.47 6.22 8.30
CA ASP A 45 -17.33 6.36 9.75
C ASP A 45 -17.35 4.98 10.46
N TYR A 46 -18.28 4.11 10.08
CA TYR A 46 -18.36 2.73 10.57
C TYR A 46 -17.11 1.92 10.19
N TRP A 47 -16.59 2.12 8.97
CA TRP A 47 -15.36 1.47 8.52
C TRP A 47 -14.16 1.84 9.40
N ILE A 48 -13.98 3.14 9.69
CA ILE A 48 -12.84 3.62 10.47
C ILE A 48 -12.99 3.22 11.94
N ASN A 49 -14.12 3.56 12.56
CA ASN A 49 -14.32 3.36 13.99
C ASN A 49 -14.55 1.88 14.32
N THR A 50 -15.47 1.22 13.63
CA THR A 50 -15.89 -0.12 14.03
C THR A 50 -15.06 -1.23 13.39
N VAL A 51 -14.76 -1.14 12.09
CA VAL A 51 -14.03 -2.22 11.38
C VAL A 51 -12.53 -2.12 11.62
N PHE A 52 -11.96 -0.91 11.56
CA PHE A 52 -10.52 -0.73 11.72
C PHE A 52 -10.11 -0.50 13.17
N LEU A 53 -10.73 0.43 13.90
CA LEU A 53 -10.31 0.72 15.27
C LEU A 53 -10.85 -0.29 16.29
N ASP A 54 -12.15 -0.57 16.33
CA ASP A 54 -12.73 -1.39 17.42
C ASP A 54 -12.56 -2.91 17.25
N ALA A 55 -12.17 -3.36 16.05
CA ALA A 55 -12.07 -4.78 15.75
C ALA A 55 -10.63 -5.21 15.38
N PRO A 56 -9.79 -5.57 16.38
CA PRO A 56 -8.40 -6.00 16.16
C PRO A 56 -8.26 -7.12 15.12
N MET A 57 -9.22 -8.06 15.10
CA MET A 57 -9.25 -9.18 14.14
C MET A 57 -9.30 -8.72 12.68
N TYR A 58 -9.94 -7.58 12.38
CA TYR A 58 -10.05 -7.05 11.02
C TYR A 58 -8.87 -6.16 10.65
N ARG A 59 -8.15 -5.55 11.59
CA ARG A 59 -7.02 -4.63 11.33
C ARG A 59 -5.99 -5.23 10.37
N ILE A 60 -5.56 -6.46 10.62
CA ILE A 60 -4.55 -7.14 9.79
C ILE A 60 -5.09 -7.40 8.39
N ASN A 61 -6.35 -7.83 8.27
CA ASN A 61 -6.99 -8.06 6.97
C ASN A 61 -7.11 -6.76 6.17
N VAL A 62 -7.47 -5.66 6.83
CA VAL A 62 -7.56 -4.33 6.21
C VAL A 62 -6.18 -3.85 5.72
N LEU A 63 -5.16 -3.93 6.57
CA LEU A 63 -3.80 -3.51 6.20
C LEU A 63 -3.22 -4.38 5.08
N THR A 64 -3.47 -5.69 5.12
CA THR A 64 -2.99 -6.64 4.10
C THR A 64 -3.70 -6.41 2.77
N GLY A 65 -5.01 -6.22 2.79
CA GLY A 65 -5.78 -5.86 1.60
C GLY A 65 -5.33 -4.52 1.02
N SER A 66 -5.03 -3.53 1.87
CA SER A 66 -4.52 -2.23 1.42
C SER A 66 -3.17 -2.34 0.72
N ALA A 67 -2.30 -3.26 1.17
CA ALA A 67 -1.01 -3.52 0.55
C ALA A 67 -1.12 -4.10 -0.88
N LEU A 68 -2.27 -4.64 -1.29
CA LEU A 68 -2.47 -5.13 -2.66
C LEU A 68 -2.30 -4.02 -3.71
N ILE A 69 -2.63 -2.78 -3.37
CA ILE A 69 -2.38 -1.62 -4.26
C ILE A 69 -0.88 -1.45 -4.53
N ASN A 70 -0.04 -1.63 -3.50
CA ASN A 70 1.42 -1.57 -3.63
C ASN A 70 1.96 -2.73 -4.47
N ILE A 71 1.39 -3.93 -4.32
CA ILE A 71 1.73 -5.09 -5.15
C ILE A 71 1.39 -4.80 -6.63
N GLY A 72 0.19 -4.28 -6.91
CA GLY A 72 -0.21 -3.89 -8.26
C GLY A 72 0.73 -2.84 -8.88
N ALA A 73 1.08 -1.82 -8.10
CA ALA A 73 2.04 -0.80 -8.52
C ALA A 73 3.44 -1.39 -8.80
N PHE A 74 3.90 -2.31 -7.94
CA PHE A 74 5.17 -2.99 -8.11
C PHE A 74 5.21 -3.81 -9.41
N PHE A 75 4.20 -4.63 -9.66
CA PHE A 75 4.10 -5.45 -10.88
C PHE A 75 4.06 -4.60 -12.16
N TYR A 76 3.44 -3.41 -12.11
CA TYR A 76 3.38 -2.51 -13.25
C TYR A 76 4.71 -1.78 -13.52
N LEU A 77 5.43 -1.38 -12.47
CA LEU A 77 6.62 -0.52 -12.57
C LEU A 77 7.93 -1.30 -12.68
N TYR A 78 7.99 -2.51 -12.11
CA TYR A 78 9.16 -3.37 -12.15
C TYR A 78 9.64 -3.71 -13.58
N PRO A 79 8.79 -4.18 -14.53
CA PRO A 79 9.23 -4.49 -15.89
C PRO A 79 9.61 -3.24 -16.69
N LYS A 80 9.07 -2.07 -16.32
CA LYS A 80 9.50 -0.77 -16.87
C LYS A 80 10.84 -0.30 -16.30
N GLY A 81 11.40 -1.07 -15.37
CA GLY A 81 12.68 -0.92 -14.68
C GLY A 81 12.81 0.37 -13.87
N TYR A 82 11.75 0.74 -13.18
CA TYR A 82 11.78 1.70 -12.07
C TYR A 82 12.28 1.01 -10.79
N GLN A 83 13.48 0.42 -10.83
CA GLN A 83 13.97 -0.45 -9.77
C GLN A 83 14.13 0.28 -8.43
N GLU A 84 14.64 1.51 -8.43
CA GLU A 84 14.82 2.30 -7.21
C GLU A 84 13.49 2.68 -6.57
N PHE A 85 12.50 3.05 -7.40
CA PHE A 85 11.13 3.27 -6.92
C PHE A 85 10.53 1.99 -6.32
N CYS A 86 10.66 0.86 -7.00
CA CYS A 86 10.18 -0.43 -6.51
C CYS A 86 10.84 -0.84 -5.18
N LYS A 87 12.13 -0.56 -4.98
CA LYS A 87 12.80 -0.76 -3.67
C LYS A 87 12.16 0.07 -2.57
N GLY A 88 11.78 1.31 -2.86
CA GLY A 88 11.05 2.17 -1.93
C GLY A 88 9.69 1.60 -1.53
N ILE A 89 8.92 1.07 -2.49
CA ILE A 89 7.65 0.37 -2.20
C ILE A 89 7.91 -0.85 -1.30
N LEU A 90 8.91 -1.67 -1.64
CA LEU A 90 9.25 -2.86 -0.85
C LEU A 90 9.65 -2.49 0.59
N ALA A 91 10.40 -1.40 0.78
CA ALA A 91 10.75 -0.92 2.11
C ALA A 91 9.50 -0.60 2.95
N VAL A 92 8.51 0.09 2.35
CA VAL A 92 7.23 0.36 3.02
C VAL A 92 6.48 -0.93 3.34
N MET A 93 6.46 -1.90 2.42
CA MET A 93 5.81 -3.19 2.66
C MET A 93 6.48 -3.98 3.79
N MET A 94 7.80 -3.97 3.90
CA MET A 94 8.51 -4.61 5.02
C MET A 94 8.19 -3.93 6.36
N ILE A 95 8.19 -2.60 6.40
CA ILE A 95 7.80 -1.84 7.61
C ILE A 95 6.35 -2.13 7.98
N LEU A 96 5.46 -2.20 7.00
CA LEU A 96 4.05 -2.54 7.22
C LEU A 96 3.88 -3.91 7.89
N VAL A 97 4.64 -4.92 7.47
CA VAL A 97 4.62 -6.25 8.11
C VAL A 97 5.05 -6.16 9.57
N ILE A 98 6.11 -5.38 9.88
CA ILE A 98 6.54 -5.16 11.26
C ILE A 98 5.43 -4.49 12.07
N VAL A 99 4.78 -3.46 11.51
CA VAL A 99 3.65 -2.76 12.13
C VAL A 99 2.49 -3.71 12.38
N MET A 100 2.16 -4.59 11.44
CA MET A 100 1.11 -5.60 11.62
C MET A 100 1.42 -6.55 12.78
N VAL A 101 2.67 -6.98 12.93
CA VAL A 101 3.10 -7.85 14.04
C VAL A 101 2.95 -7.12 15.37
N ILE A 102 3.37 -5.85 15.46
CA ILE A 102 3.23 -5.05 16.67
C ILE A 102 1.74 -4.90 17.03
N LEU A 103 0.90 -4.54 16.08
CA LEU A 103 -0.55 -4.39 16.27
C LEU A 103 -1.26 -5.71 16.62
N PHE A 104 -0.69 -6.86 16.26
CA PHE A 104 -1.23 -8.17 16.62
C PHE A 104 -0.90 -8.56 18.06
N MET A 105 0.17 -7.99 18.64
CA MET A 105 0.59 -8.28 20.01
C MET A 105 -0.10 -7.40 21.07
N GLU A 106 -0.78 -6.33 20.66
CA GLU A 106 -1.63 -5.47 21.49
C GLU A 106 -3.02 -6.07 21.70
#